data_AF-A0A257HJ72-F1
#
_entry.id   AF-A0A257HJ72-F1
#
_cell.length_a   1.000
_cell.length_b   1.000
_cell.length_c   1.000
_cell.angle_alpha   90.00
_cell.angle_beta   90.00
_cell.angle_gamma   90.00
#
_symmetry.space_group_name_H-M   'P 1'
#
loop_
_entity.id
_entity.type
_entity.pdbx_description
1 polymer ?
#
loop_
_entity_poly.entity_id
_entity_poly.type
_entity_poly.pdbx_seq_one_letter_code
_entity_poly.pdbx_strand_id
1 'polypeptide(L)' 'MRAPLRAALDFGHEISIAADACATRDLPGIGGAIPADVIHRATLAALGDHHALIADVAELVQNQA' A
#
# COMPACT_ATOMS: atom_id res chain seq x y z
N MET A 1 -0.21 -7.32 2.09
CA MET A 1 -1.01 -6.08 2.08
C MET A 1 -2.04 -5.98 0.95
N ARG A 2 -1.76 -6.40 -0.30
CA ARG A 2 -2.62 -6.10 -1.48
C ARG A 2 -4.06 -6.64 -1.47
N ALA A 3 -4.31 -7.84 -0.94
CA ALA A 3 -5.63 -8.51 -1.04
C ALA A 3 -6.78 -7.83 -0.25
N PRO A 4 -6.64 -7.47 1.05
CA PRO A 4 -7.72 -6.82 1.79
C PRO A 4 -8.11 -5.44 1.24
N LEU A 5 -7.16 -4.72 0.63
CA LEU A 5 -7.40 -3.41 0.00
C LEU A 5 -8.33 -3.49 -1.20
N ARG A 6 -8.16 -4.50 -2.06
CA ARG A 6 -9.03 -4.67 -3.22
C ARG A 6 -10.48 -4.93 -2.78
N ALA A 7 -10.66 -5.78 -1.76
CA ALA A 7 -11.97 -6.03 -1.18
C ALA A 7 -12.60 -4.76 -0.61
N ALA A 8 -11.84 -3.90 0.09
CA ALA A 8 -12.37 -2.65 0.63
C ALA A 8 -12.84 -1.65 -0.45
N LEU A 9 -12.17 -1.61 -1.62
CA LEU A 9 -12.62 -0.83 -2.78
C LEU A 9 -13.93 -1.37 -3.34
N ASP A 10 -14.07 -2.70 -3.41
CA ASP A 10 -15.30 -3.34 -3.89
C ASP A 10 -16.52 -2.99 -3.00
N PHE A 11 -16.27 -2.65 -1.73
CA PHE A 11 -17.29 -2.16 -0.79
C PHE A 11 -17.52 -0.64 -0.82
N GLY A 12 -16.83 0.10 -1.69
CA GLY A 12 -17.05 1.54 -1.88
C GLY A 12 -16.43 2.43 -0.78
N HIS A 13 -15.45 1.93 -0.04
CA HIS A 13 -14.76 2.74 0.97
C HIS A 13 -13.70 3.65 0.33
N GLU A 14 -13.61 4.89 0.81
CA GLU A 14 -12.42 5.71 0.64
C GLU A 14 -11.28 5.13 1.47
N ILE A 15 -10.11 4.93 0.85
CA ILE A 15 -8.99 4.25 1.49
C ILE A 15 -7.81 5.20 1.67
N SER A 16 -7.32 5.28 2.90
CA SER A 16 -6.04 5.91 3.24
C SER A 16 -5.07 4.85 3.76
N ILE A 17 -3.80 4.97 3.38
CA ILE A 17 -2.76 4.00 3.68
C ILE A 17 -1.57 4.70 4.33
N ALA A 18 -1.22 4.23 5.53
CA ALA A 18 0.02 4.56 6.21
C ALA A 18 1.19 3.79 5.59
N ALA A 19 2.04 4.45 4.81
CA ALA A 19 3.14 3.83 4.07
C ALA A 19 4.20 3.19 4.99
N ASP A 20 4.46 3.81 6.12
CA ASP A 20 5.40 3.43 7.19
C ASP A 20 4.84 2.33 8.12
N ALA A 21 3.52 2.17 8.21
CA ALA A 21 2.89 1.09 8.98
C ALA A 21 2.79 -0.24 8.21
N CYS A 22 3.27 -0.28 6.97
CA CYS A 22 3.09 -1.40 6.06
C CYS A 22 4.44 -2.06 5.74
N ALA A 23 4.47 -3.39 5.83
CA ALA A 23 5.66 -4.18 5.50
C ALA A 23 5.32 -5.34 4.57
N THR A 24 6.30 -5.74 3.77
CA THR A 24 6.26 -6.96 2.96
C THR A 24 7.57 -7.72 3.13
N ARG A 25 7.55 -9.00 2.76
CA ARG A 25 8.76 -9.80 2.59
C ARG A 25 9.16 -9.85 1.11
N ASP A 26 10.35 -10.35 0.85
CA ASP A 26 10.78 -10.70 -0.50
C ASP A 26 9.81 -11.71 -1.11
N LEU A 27 9.48 -11.54 -2.39
CA LEU A 27 8.57 -12.43 -3.10
C LEU A 27 9.28 -13.06 -4.30
N PRO A 28 8.94 -14.31 -4.65
CA PRO A 28 9.43 -14.93 -5.87
C PRO A 28 8.89 -14.17 -7.08
N GLY A 29 9.78 -13.77 -7.98
CA GLY A 29 9.46 -13.17 -9.27
C GLY A 29 10.02 -13.99 -10.43
N ILE A 30 9.71 -13.54 -11.64
CA ILE A 30 10.27 -14.13 -12.87
C ILE A 30 11.76 -13.75 -12.90
N GLY A 31 12.64 -14.73 -12.71
CA GLY A 31 14.10 -14.52 -12.70
C GLY A 31 14.75 -14.39 -11.32
N GLY A 32 14.01 -14.59 -10.23
CA GLY A 32 14.58 -14.60 -8.88
C GLY A 32 13.69 -13.92 -7.84
N ALA A 33 14.16 -13.85 -6.60
CA ALA A 33 13.47 -13.14 -5.54
C ALA A 33 13.52 -11.63 -5.82
N ILE A 34 12.35 -10.98 -5.72
CA ILE A 34 12.23 -9.53 -5.77
C ILE A 34 12.34 -9.02 -4.31
N PRO A 35 13.24 -8.07 -4.05
CA PRO A 35 13.41 -7.47 -2.72
C PRO A 35 12.13 -6.82 -2.20
N ALA A 36 11.94 -6.90 -0.89
CA ALA A 36 10.80 -6.33 -0.18
C ALA A 36 10.63 -4.82 -0.43
N ASP A 37 11.73 -4.06 -0.52
CA ASP A 37 11.67 -2.61 -0.75
C ASP A 37 11.08 -2.27 -2.13
N VAL A 38 11.43 -3.05 -3.15
CA VAL A 38 10.94 -2.88 -4.52
C VAL A 38 9.45 -3.21 -4.56
N ILE A 39 9.04 -4.31 -3.93
CA ILE A 39 7.63 -4.72 -3.87
C ILE A 39 6.80 -3.69 -3.11
N HIS A 40 7.32 -3.20 -1.99
CA HIS A 40 6.66 -2.20 -1.15
C HIS A 40 6.38 -0.92 -1.93
N ARG A 41 7.42 -0.32 -2.53
CA ARG A 41 7.29 0.89 -3.35
C ARG A 41 6.38 0.68 -4.55
N ALA A 42 6.53 -0.42 -5.28
CA ALA A 42 5.70 -0.70 -6.45
C ALA A 42 4.23 -0.88 -6.07
N THR A 43 3.95 -1.53 -4.94
CA THR A 43 2.57 -1.71 -4.46
C THR A 43 1.96 -0.40 -4.00
N LEU A 44 2.69 0.43 -3.26
CA LEU A 44 2.20 1.75 -2.83
C LEU A 44 1.95 2.67 -4.02
N ALA A 45 2.87 2.71 -5.00
CA ALA A 45 2.68 3.50 -6.22
C ALA A 45 1.43 3.06 -7.00
N ALA A 46 1.23 1.75 -7.17
CA ALA A 46 0.06 1.21 -7.86
C ALA A 46 -1.27 1.46 -7.11
N LEU A 47 -1.23 1.58 -5.78
CA LEU A 47 -2.41 1.92 -4.97
C LEU A 47 -2.68 3.42 -4.98
N GLY A 48 -1.63 4.25 -4.92
CA GLY A 48 -1.72 5.71 -4.93
C GLY A 48 -2.26 6.30 -6.24
N ASP A 49 -2.03 5.63 -7.37
CA ASP A 49 -2.42 6.12 -8.69
C ASP A 49 -3.96 6.19 -8.88
N HIS A 50 -4.70 5.24 -8.32
CA HIS A 50 -6.14 5.12 -8.60
C HIS A 50 -7.03 4.79 -7.40
N HIS A 51 -6.47 4.37 -6.26
CA HIS A 51 -7.25 3.64 -5.26
C HIS A 51 -7.12 4.13 -3.82
N ALA A 52 -6.08 4.89 -3.47
CA ALA A 52 -5.89 5.29 -2.08
C ALA A 52 -5.03 6.54 -1.93
N LEU A 53 -5.25 7.28 -0.85
CA LEU A 53 -4.30 8.28 -0.37
C LEU A 53 -3.16 7.56 0.37
N ILE A 54 -1.92 7.78 -0.09
CA ILE A 54 -0.71 7.22 0.53
C ILE A 54 0.00 8.34 1.27
N ALA A 55 0.20 8.18 2.58
CA ALA A 55 0.93 9.13 3.42
C ALA A 55 1.56 8.38 4.60
N ASP A 56 2.44 9.02 5.38
CA ASP A 56 2.94 8.41 6.62
C ASP A 56 1.88 8.47 7.74
N VAL A 57 1.99 7.61 8.76
CA VAL A 57 1.06 7.61 9.92
C VAL A 57 0.91 9.02 10.48
N ALA A 58 2.02 9.73 10.65
CA ALA A 58 2.02 11.08 11.21
C ALA A 58 1.17 12.05 10.38
N GLU A 59 1.23 11.96 9.06
CA GLU A 59 0.46 12.82 8.14
C GLU A 59 -1.02 12.42 8.14
N LEU A 60 -1.33 11.12 8.15
CA LEU A 60 -2.71 10.65 8.22
C LEU A 60 -3.40 11.07 9.53
N VAL A 61 -2.70 11.01 10.66
CA VAL A 61 -3.25 11.45 11.95
C VAL A 61 -3.55 12.95 11.95
N GLN A 62 -2.77 13.76 11.23
CA GLN A 62 -3.00 15.20 11.09
C GLN A 62 -4.19 15.51 10.17
N ASN A 63 -4.40 14.70 9.12
CA ASN A 63 -5.42 14.91 8.10
C ASN A 63 -6.81 14.38 8.48
N GLN A 64 -6.96 13.85 9.69
CA GLN A 64 -8.21 13.30 10.26
C GLN A 64 -8.81 14.21 11.36
N ALA A 65 -8.25 15.41 11.55
CA ALA A 65 -8.72 16.45 12.47
C ALA A 65 -9.58 17.49 11.74
#